data_AF-A0A947S266-F1
#
_entry.id   AF-A0A947S266-F1
#
_cell.length_a   1.000
_cell.length_b   1.000
_cell.length_c   1.000
_cell.angle_alpha   90.00
_cell.angle_beta   90.00
_cell.angle_gamma   90.00
#
_symmetry.space_group_name_H-M   'P 1'
#
loop_
_entity.id
_entity.type
_entity.pdbx_description
1 polymer ?
#
loop_
_entity_poly.entity_id
_entity_poly.type
_entity_poly.pdbx_seq_one_letter_code
_entity_poly.pdbx_strand_id
1 'polypeptide(L)' 'MKNTYKPGETAPRSGQYEKIGPRGGETGEEITAVKGKTFPPSEKAGITYKLVDPTKH' A
#
# COMPACT_ATOMS: atom_id res chain seq x y z
N MET A 1 4.46 2.03 -15.04
CA MET A 1 3.07 2.17 -14.52
C MET A 1 3.17 2.16 -13.01
N LYS A 2 2.72 3.20 -12.30
CA LYS A 2 2.83 3.27 -10.83
C LYS A 2 1.89 2.22 -10.22
N ASN A 3 2.44 1.13 -9.66
CA ASN A 3 1.68 0.12 -8.92
C ASN A 3 1.29 0.65 -7.52
N THR A 4 0.48 1.71 -7.50
CA THR A 4 -0.11 2.28 -6.29
C THR A 4 -1.52 1.72 -6.09
N TYR A 5 -1.75 1.09 -4.96
CA TYR A 5 -2.99 0.44 -4.57
C TYR A 5 -3.82 1.32 -3.64
N LYS A 6 -5.14 1.13 -3.65
CA LYS A 6 -6.03 1.93 -2.79
C LYS A 6 -6.28 1.24 -1.44
N PRO A 7 -6.58 2.02 -0.38
CA PRO A 7 -7.17 1.47 0.84
C PRO A 7 -8.44 0.67 0.52
N GLY A 8 -8.57 -0.52 1.11
CA GLY A 8 -9.65 -1.46 0.82
C GLY A 8 -9.47 -2.30 -0.44
N GLU A 9 -8.45 -2.05 -1.28
CA GLU A 9 -8.14 -2.91 -2.42
C GLU A 9 -7.45 -4.21 -1.95
N THR A 10 -7.65 -5.30 -2.67
CA THR A 10 -6.97 -6.57 -2.36
C THR A 10 -5.49 -6.47 -2.72
N ALA A 11 -4.60 -6.76 -1.76
CA ALA A 11 -3.18 -6.80 -2.00
C ALA A 11 -2.85 -7.94 -3.00
N PRO A 12 -2.25 -7.63 -4.17
CA PRO A 12 -1.94 -8.66 -5.17
C PRO A 12 -0.75 -9.52 -4.75
N ARG A 13 0.10 -9.01 -3.85
CA ARG A 13 1.31 -9.67 -3.39
C ARG A 13 1.55 -9.39 -1.91
N SER A 14 2.12 -10.37 -1.21
CA SER A 14 2.57 -10.17 0.17
C SER A 14 3.85 -9.33 0.15
N GLY A 15 3.98 -8.40 1.07
CA GLY A 15 5.11 -7.48 1.11
C GLY A 15 4.90 -6.29 2.02
N GLN A 16 5.93 -5.46 2.10
CA GLN A 16 5.89 -4.14 2.70
C GLN A 16 5.46 -3.12 1.65
N TYR A 17 4.47 -2.32 2.02
CA TYR A 17 3.89 -1.27 1.21
C TYR A 17 4.00 0.06 1.93
N GLU A 18 4.51 1.05 1.23
CA GLU A 18 4.60 2.41 1.76
C GLU A 18 3.34 3.19 1.45
N LYS A 19 2.87 3.98 2.42
CA LYS A 19 1.78 4.93 2.25
C LYS A 19 2.28 6.15 1.49
N ILE A 20 1.62 6.41 0.36
CA ILE A 20 1.82 7.59 -0.47
C ILE A 20 0.63 8.50 -0.27
N GLY A 21 0.88 9.74 0.16
CA GLY A 21 -0.13 10.75 0.39
C GLY A 21 -0.80 11.26 -0.91
N PRO A 22 -1.87 12.06 -0.79
CA PRO A 22 -2.67 12.55 -1.92
C PRO A 22 -1.90 13.41 -2.94
N ARG A 23 -0.74 13.95 -2.54
CA ARG A 23 0.14 14.72 -3.43
C ARG A 23 1.29 13.89 -4.01
N GLY A 24 1.28 12.58 -3.83
CA GLY A 24 2.34 11.68 -4.29
C GLY A 24 3.61 11.70 -3.44
N GLY A 25 3.58 12.35 -2.27
CA GLY A 25 4.66 12.32 -1.29
C GLY A 25 4.56 11.09 -0.40
N GLU A 26 5.70 10.48 -0.13
CA GLU A 26 5.85 9.36 0.80
C GLU A 26 5.54 9.86 2.22
N THR A 27 4.66 9.17 2.95
CA THR A 27 4.33 9.59 4.34
C THR A 27 5.32 9.06 5.36
N GLY A 28 6.25 8.19 4.94
CA GLY A 28 7.17 7.47 5.82
C GLY A 28 6.50 6.38 6.66
N GLU A 29 5.23 6.07 6.38
CA GLU A 29 4.52 4.96 7.01
C GLU A 29 4.54 3.75 6.09
N GLU A 30 5.08 2.65 6.60
CA GLU A 30 5.11 1.37 5.91
C GLU A 30 4.15 0.40 6.58
N ILE A 31 3.42 -0.37 5.78
CA ILE A 31 2.52 -1.41 6.25
C ILE A 31 2.89 -2.74 5.62
N THR A 32 2.75 -3.82 6.37
CA THR A 32 2.85 -5.15 5.80
C THR A 32 1.48 -5.59 5.31
N ALA A 33 1.35 -5.88 4.01
CA ALA A 33 0.15 -6.45 3.45
C ALA A 33 0.38 -7.90 3.06
N VAL A 34 -0.65 -8.73 3.24
CA VAL A 34 -0.64 -10.15 2.87
C VAL A 34 -1.45 -10.31 1.60
N LYS A 35 -0.92 -11.07 0.62
CA LYS A 35 -1.62 -11.40 -0.62
C LYS A 35 -3.03 -11.92 -0.32
N GLY A 36 -4.03 -11.36 -1.00
CA GLY A 36 -5.43 -11.76 -0.85
C GLY A 36 -6.17 -11.09 0.32
N LYS A 37 -5.47 -10.35 1.20
CA LYS A 37 -6.13 -9.47 2.18
C LYS A 37 -6.29 -8.06 1.62
N THR A 38 -7.31 -7.35 2.09
CA THR A 38 -7.53 -5.95 1.73
C THR A 38 -6.57 -5.04 2.49
N PHE A 39 -6.08 -3.99 1.84
CA PHE A 39 -5.31 -2.95 2.51
C PHE A 39 -6.14 -2.28 3.61
N PRO A 40 -5.54 -1.93 4.75
CA PRO A 40 -6.24 -1.26 5.83
C PRO A 40 -6.82 0.08 5.35
N PRO A 41 -8.00 0.49 5.88
CA PRO A 41 -8.57 1.79 5.57
C PRO A 41 -7.60 2.89 6.01
N SER A 42 -7.42 3.90 5.17
CA SER A 42 -6.60 5.06 5.51
C SER A 42 -7.44 6.14 6.19
N GLU A 43 -6.87 6.81 7.18
CA GLU A 43 -7.55 7.90 7.90
C GLU A 43 -7.81 9.12 7.01
N LYS A 44 -7.00 9.32 5.96
CA LYS A 44 -7.12 10.44 5.02
C LYS A 44 -7.46 9.98 3.61
N ALA A 45 -8.35 10.70 2.94
CA ALA A 45 -8.70 10.49 1.55
C ALA A 45 -7.49 10.78 0.63
N GLY A 46 -7.33 9.95 -0.41
CA GLY A 46 -6.25 10.09 -1.38
C GLY A 46 -4.90 9.48 -0.96
N ILE A 47 -4.86 8.74 0.16
CA ILE A 47 -3.72 7.87 0.45
C ILE A 47 -3.74 6.67 -0.50
N THR A 48 -2.58 6.25 -0.97
CA THR A 48 -2.36 5.03 -1.76
C THR A 48 -1.19 4.23 -1.19
N TYR A 49 -1.07 2.97 -1.56
CA TYR A 49 -0.04 2.04 -1.08
C TYR A 49 0.85 1.64 -2.23
N LYS A 50 2.16 1.81 -2.10
CA LYS A 50 3.13 1.41 -3.11
C LYS A 50 3.92 0.22 -2.57
N LEU A 51 3.97 -0.87 -3.34
CA LEU A 51 4.81 -2.02 -2.98
C LEU A 51 6.28 -1.59 -3.00
N VAL A 52 6.94 -1.66 -1.85
CA VAL A 52 8.37 -1.36 -1.70
C VAL A 52 9.15 -2.66 -1.71
N ASP A 53 8.81 -3.58 -0.83
CA ASP A 53 9.50 -4.85 -0.68
C ASP A 53 8.52 -6.03 -0.75
N PRO A 54 8.51 -6.82 -1.84
CA PRO A 54 7.72 -8.03 -1.91
C PRO A 54 8.34 -9.14 -1.06
N THR A 55 7.58 -9.66 -0.10
CA THR A 55 7.96 -10.88 0.62
C THR A 55 7.96 -12.04 -0.38
N LYS A 56 9.11 -12.73 -0.51
CA LYS A 56 9.24 -13.94 -1.32
C LYS A 56 9.02 -15.17 -0.45
N HIS A 57 8.07 -15.99 -0.83
CA HIS A 57 7.83 -17.34 -0.29
C HIS A 57 7.49 -18.27 -1.44
#